data_AF-A0A9Q0DYY2-F1
#
_entry.id   AF-A0A9Q0DYY2-F1
#
_cell.length_a   1.000
_cell.length_b   1.000
_cell.length_c   1.000
_cell.angle_alpha   90.00
_cell.angle_beta   90.00
_cell.angle_gamma   90.00
#
_symmetry.space_group_name_H-M   'P 1'
#
loop_
_entity.id
_entity.type
_entity.pdbx_description
1 polymer ?
#
loop_
_entity_poly.entity_id
_entity_poly.type
_entity_poly.pdbx_seq_one_letter_code
_entity_poly.pdbx_strand_id
1 'polypeptide(L)'
;MWYSSPWTQCNVACGNGTQRRDIICVQKTGTDFTVAPAGQCAELEKPAAVQECEMGPCRPQWFTTEWSACSQSCGKGLQVREVRCLTVDKQYSQEYEKCRDHRPNCMMVVQARLCVYAYYKTACCASCTQSAQRAKRH
;
A
#
# COMPACT_ATOMS: atom_id res chain seq x y z
N MET A 1 -7.04 6.64 40.33
CA MET A 1 -7.76 6.50 39.06
C MET A 1 -6.77 6.40 37.91
N TRP A 2 -7.10 5.74 36.81
CA TRP A 2 -6.26 5.75 35.61
C TRP A 2 -6.42 7.09 34.87
N TYR A 3 -5.31 7.74 34.57
CA TYR A 3 -5.25 8.87 33.66
C TYR A 3 -4.70 8.41 32.32
N SER A 4 -5.37 8.79 31.23
CA SER A 4 -4.93 8.51 29.87
C SER A 4 -4.49 9.80 29.18
N SER A 5 -3.28 9.83 28.65
CA SER A 5 -2.85 10.94 27.78
C SER A 5 -3.65 10.95 26.47
N PRO A 6 -3.59 12.04 25.70
CA PRO A 6 -4.00 12.03 24.29
C PRO A 6 -3.26 10.93 23.52
N TRP A 7 -3.89 10.45 22.45
CA TRP A 7 -3.25 9.51 21.52
C TRP A 7 -2.13 10.20 20.74
N THR A 8 -1.05 9.46 20.50
CA THR A 8 -0.01 9.86 19.56
C THR A 8 -0.56 9.86 18.14
N GLN A 9 0.21 10.43 17.20
CA GLN A 9 -0.07 10.21 15.78
C GLN A 9 -0.02 8.71 15.44
N CYS A 10 -0.79 8.31 14.44
CA CYS A 10 -0.73 6.97 13.87
C CYS A 10 0.69 6.67 13.38
N ASN A 11 1.19 5.46 13.64
CA ASN A 11 2.55 5.06 13.23
C ASN A 11 2.74 4.92 11.71
N VAL A 12 1.65 4.93 10.94
CA VAL A 12 1.64 4.90 9.48
C VAL A 12 1.06 6.20 8.93
N ALA A 13 1.52 6.59 7.73
CA ALA A 13 0.97 7.73 7.00
C ALA A 13 -0.27 7.39 6.16
N CYS A 14 -0.48 6.10 5.89
CA CYS A 14 -1.61 5.54 5.13
C CYS A 14 -1.81 4.08 5.54
N GLY A 15 -2.97 3.52 5.24
CA GLY A 15 -3.35 2.15 5.58
C GLY A 15 -3.72 1.99 7.05
N ASN A 16 -3.69 0.74 7.51
CA ASN A 16 -3.95 0.39 8.90
C ASN A 16 -2.66 0.47 9.71
N GLY A 17 -2.74 1.13 10.85
CA GLY A 17 -1.64 1.24 11.79
C GLY A 17 -2.13 1.24 13.23
N THR A 18 -1.25 1.68 14.12
CA THR A 18 -1.50 1.79 15.55
C THR A 18 -1.06 3.13 16.09
N GLN A 19 -1.78 3.61 17.09
CA GLN A 19 -1.43 4.78 17.89
C GLN A 19 -1.36 4.38 19.36
N ARG A 20 -0.55 5.12 20.13
CA ARG A 20 -0.24 4.80 21.53
C ARG A 20 -0.60 5.97 22.43
N ARG A 21 -0.78 5.70 23.71
CA ARG A 21 -0.93 6.73 24.74
C ARG A 21 -0.36 6.23 26.05
N ASP A 22 0.02 7.17 26.91
CA ASP A 22 0.48 6.85 28.25
C ASP A 22 -0.71 6.66 29.19
N ILE A 23 -0.58 5.67 30.06
CA ILE A 23 -1.57 5.34 31.08
C ILE A 23 -0.86 5.28 32.41
N ILE A 24 -1.18 6.24 33.26
CA ILE A 24 -0.58 6.39 34.59
C ILE A 24 -1.65 6.34 35.66
N CYS A 25 -1.31 5.77 36.81
CA CYS A 25 -2.17 5.81 37.98
C CYS A 25 -1.96 7.17 38.66
N VAL A 26 -3.05 7.88 38.91
CA VAL A 26 -3.02 9.16 39.64
C VAL A 26 -3.98 9.13 40.83
N GLN A 27 -3.58 9.79 41.91
CA GLN A 27 -4.40 10.02 43.09
C GLN A 27 -4.79 11.50 43.14
N LYS A 28 -6.07 11.77 43.41
CA LYS A 28 -6.57 13.13 43.60
C LYS A 28 -6.41 13.52 45.06
N THR A 29 -5.69 14.61 45.33
CA THR A 29 -5.50 15.16 46.67
C THR A 29 -6.02 16.59 46.68
N GLY A 30 -7.25 16.80 47.16
CA GLY A 30 -7.93 18.09 47.07
C GLY A 30 -8.28 18.47 45.62
N THR A 31 -7.68 19.55 45.12
CA THR A 31 -7.81 20.01 43.71
C THR A 31 -6.73 19.45 42.79
N ASP A 32 -5.66 18.87 43.34
CA ASP A 32 -4.48 18.46 42.57
C ASP A 32 -4.46 16.95 42.29
N PHE A 33 -3.68 16.56 41.27
CA PHE A 33 -3.45 15.18 40.88
C PHE A 33 -1.97 14.84 41.03
N THR A 34 -1.67 13.75 41.75
CA THR A 34 -0.31 13.24 41.94
C THR A 34 -0.17 11.85 41.32
N VAL A 35 1.02 11.55 40.79
CA VAL A 35 1.30 10.22 40.22
C VAL A 35 1.45 9.22 41.36
N ALA A 36 0.70 8.13 41.27
CA ALA A 36 0.66 7.05 42.25
C ALA A 36 1.25 5.76 41.67
N PRO A 37 1.70 4.82 42.53
CA PRO A 37 2.11 3.50 42.09
C PRO A 37 0.97 2.77 41.36
N ALA A 38 1.30 2.08 40.26
CA ALA A 38 0.30 1.40 39.42
C ALA A 38 -0.59 0.41 40.20
N GLY A 39 -0.07 -0.21 41.27
CA GLY A 39 -0.81 -1.12 42.13
C GLY A 39 -2.05 -0.51 42.79
N GLN A 40 -2.07 0.80 43.05
CA GLN A 40 -3.24 1.47 43.64
C GLN A 40 -4.44 1.57 42.68
N CYS A 41 -4.20 1.39 41.38
CA CYS A 41 -5.25 1.36 40.37
C CYS A 41 -5.49 -0.06 39.82
N ALA A 42 -4.88 -1.11 40.41
CA ALA A 42 -4.91 -2.47 39.87
C ALA A 42 -6.33 -3.08 39.84
N GLU A 43 -7.16 -2.73 40.81
CA GLU A 43 -8.57 -3.16 40.90
C GLU A 43 -9.49 -2.41 39.93
N LEU A 44 -8.98 -1.36 39.25
CA LEU A 44 -9.74 -0.59 38.26
C LEU A 44 -9.43 -1.08 36.86
N GLU A 45 -10.45 -1.10 36.00
CA GLU A 45 -10.28 -1.43 34.59
C GLU A 45 -9.26 -0.51 33.93
N LYS A 46 -8.13 -1.08 33.48
CA LYS A 46 -7.05 -0.34 32.86
C LYS A 46 -7.41 -0.05 31.40
N PRO A 47 -7.44 1.23 30.97
CA PRO A 47 -7.73 1.56 29.58
C PRO A 47 -6.70 0.97 28.61
N ALA A 48 -7.06 0.86 27.33
CA ALA A 48 -6.11 0.41 26.30
C ALA A 48 -5.02 1.46 26.07
N ALA A 49 -3.75 1.04 26.10
CA ALA A 49 -2.59 1.88 25.80
C ALA A 49 -2.27 1.95 24.30
N VAL A 50 -2.88 1.08 23.51
CA VAL A 50 -2.71 0.98 22.05
C VAL A 50 -4.09 0.83 21.43
N GLN A 51 -4.32 1.51 20.32
CA GLN A 51 -5.50 1.28 19.48
C GLN A 51 -5.14 1.33 18.00
N GLU A 52 -5.99 0.73 17.18
CA GLU A 52 -5.88 0.79 15.72
C GLU A 52 -6.21 2.20 15.21
N CYS A 53 -5.61 2.56 14.08
CA CYS A 53 -5.90 3.76 13.32
C CYS A 53 -5.91 3.46 11.82
N GLU A 54 -6.83 4.06 11.09
CA GLU A 54 -6.96 3.92 9.64
C GLU A 54 -6.69 5.27 8.97
N MET A 55 -5.64 5.32 8.16
CA MET A 55 -5.12 6.56 7.53
C MET A 55 -5.51 6.66 6.05
N GLY A 56 -6.49 5.88 5.59
CA GLY A 56 -6.93 5.81 4.20
C GLY A 56 -5.99 4.98 3.30
N PRO A 57 -6.32 4.74 2.02
CA PRO A 57 -5.55 3.83 1.17
C PRO A 57 -4.14 4.38 0.88
N CYS A 58 -3.15 3.49 0.92
CA CYS A 58 -1.80 3.83 0.48
C CYS A 58 -1.71 3.97 -1.04
N ARG A 59 -0.90 4.93 -1.50
CA ARG A 59 -0.61 5.08 -2.93
C ARG A 59 0.35 3.97 -3.38
N PRO A 60 0.14 3.39 -4.58
CA PRO A 60 1.12 2.50 -5.20
C PRO A 60 2.47 3.19 -5.37
N GLN A 61 3.56 2.43 -5.19
CA GLN A 61 4.92 2.91 -5.37
C GLN A 61 5.67 2.03 -6.38
N TRP A 62 6.68 2.61 -7.03
CA TRP A 62 7.54 1.88 -7.95
C TRP A 62 8.59 1.08 -7.18
N PHE A 63 8.63 -0.22 -7.43
CA PHE A 63 9.61 -1.16 -6.90
C PHE A 63 10.40 -1.78 -8.03
N THR A 64 11.68 -2.01 -7.79
CA THR A 64 12.55 -2.72 -8.72
C THR A 64 13.01 -4.03 -8.10
N THR A 65 13.06 -5.09 -8.91
CA THR A 65 13.73 -6.32 -8.49
C THR A 65 15.24 -6.15 -8.53
N GLU A 66 15.95 -7.13 -7.98
CA GLU A 66 17.39 -7.28 -8.22
C GLU A 66 17.68 -7.40 -9.72
N TRP A 67 18.89 -6.99 -10.09
CA TRP A 67 19.39 -7.16 -11.45
C TRP A 67 19.61 -8.64 -11.77
N SER A 68 19.29 -9.04 -13.00
CA SER A 68 19.65 -10.36 -13.52
C SER A 68 21.17 -10.53 -13.56
N ALA A 69 21.62 -11.78 -13.64
CA ALA A 69 23.00 -12.05 -14.04
C ALA A 69 23.31 -11.40 -15.40
N CYS A 70 24.58 -11.02 -15.60
CA CYS A 70 25.04 -10.48 -16.88
C CYS A 70 24.93 -11.55 -17.97
N SER A 71 24.45 -11.17 -19.16
CA SER A 71 24.28 -12.09 -20.28
C SER A 71 25.60 -12.68 -20.81
N GLN A 72 26.75 -12.10 -20.45
CA GLN A 72 28.07 -12.58 -20.82
C GLN A 72 29.00 -12.55 -19.61
N SER A 73 29.93 -13.49 -19.56
CA SER A 73 30.98 -13.57 -18.53
C SER A 73 32.19 -12.69 -18.85
N CYS A 74 32.34 -12.21 -20.09
CA CYS A 74 33.39 -11.28 -20.50
C CYS A 74 32.88 -10.33 -21.61
N GLY A 75 33.49 -9.15 -21.74
CA GLY A 75 33.05 -8.14 -22.71
C GLY A 75 31.82 -7.34 -22.27
N LYS A 76 31.07 -6.79 -23.25
CA LYS A 76 29.84 -6.02 -22.98
C LYS A 76 28.63 -6.95 -22.98
N GLY A 77 27.92 -7.03 -21.84
CA GLY A 77 26.69 -7.81 -21.69
C GLY A 77 25.49 -6.96 -21.28
N LEU A 78 24.32 -7.59 -21.27
CA LEU A 78 23.05 -6.99 -20.86
C LEU A 78 22.63 -7.55 -19.50
N GLN A 79 22.11 -6.68 -18.63
CA GLN A 79 21.38 -7.06 -17.43
C GLN A 79 19.98 -6.46 -17.49
N VAL A 80 19.01 -7.22 -17.02
CA VAL A 80 17.61 -6.83 -17.00
C VAL A 80 17.11 -6.91 -15.56
N ARG A 81 16.27 -5.96 -15.17
CA ARG A 81 15.49 -6.03 -13.93
C ARG A 81 14.06 -5.67 -14.23
N GLU A 82 13.17 -6.10 -13.37
CA GLU A 82 11.77 -5.72 -13.47
C GLU A 82 11.51 -4.45 -12.68
N VAL A 83 10.64 -3.60 -13.22
CA VAL A 83 10.13 -2.41 -12.55
C VAL A 83 8.61 -2.55 -12.46
N ARG A 84 8.07 -2.56 -11.25
CA ARG A 84 6.66 -2.85 -10.99
C ARG A 84 6.07 -1.81 -10.05
N CYS A 85 4.81 -1.45 -10.28
CA CYS A 85 4.06 -0.60 -9.35
C CYS A 85 3.32 -1.51 -8.36
N LEU A 86 3.71 -1.50 -7.10
CA LEU A 86 3.15 -2.36 -6.04
C LEU A 86 2.52 -1.51 -4.95
N THR A 87 1.58 -2.09 -4.21
CA THR A 87 1.11 -1.55 -2.94
C THR A 87 2.16 -1.76 -1.84
N VAL A 88 1.96 -1.14 -0.68
CA VAL A 88 2.89 -1.20 0.46
C VAL A 88 3.12 -2.63 0.95
N ASP A 89 2.11 -3.51 0.85
CA ASP A 89 2.22 -4.93 1.19
C ASP A 89 2.94 -5.76 0.11
N LYS A 90 3.61 -5.10 -0.85
CA LYS A 90 4.23 -5.69 -2.04
C LYS A 90 3.26 -6.53 -2.88
N GLN A 91 1.96 -6.25 -2.74
CA GLN A 91 0.94 -6.82 -3.61
C GLN A 91 0.87 -5.99 -4.89
N TYR A 92 0.49 -6.62 -5.99
CA TYR A 92 0.30 -5.91 -7.25
C TYR A 92 -0.73 -4.79 -7.06
N SER A 93 -0.47 -3.60 -7.62
CA SER A 93 -1.52 -2.58 -7.63
C SER A 93 -2.68 -3.11 -8.48
N GLN A 94 -3.85 -3.25 -7.86
CA GLN A 94 -5.07 -3.74 -8.52
C GLN A 94 -5.53 -2.86 -9.69
N GLU A 95 -4.86 -1.74 -9.94
CA GLU A 95 -5.04 -0.88 -11.09
C GLU A 95 -4.55 -1.54 -12.41
N TYR A 96 -3.59 -2.47 -12.33
CA TYR A 96 -3.13 -3.26 -13.49
C TYR A 96 -3.82 -4.63 -13.62
N GLU A 97 -4.44 -5.11 -12.54
CA GLU A 97 -5.01 -6.47 -12.43
C GLU A 97 -6.43 -6.59 -13.02
N LYS A 98 -7.04 -5.49 -13.46
CA LYS A 98 -8.38 -5.50 -14.08
C LYS A 98 -8.40 -5.18 -15.57
N CYS A 99 -7.28 -5.23 -16.26
CA CYS A 99 -7.28 -5.10 -17.71
C CYS A 99 -7.72 -6.42 -18.36
N ARG A 100 -9.03 -6.69 -18.35
CA ARG A 100 -9.67 -7.82 -19.02
C ARG A 100 -10.49 -7.29 -20.20
N ASP A 101 -10.54 -8.05 -21.28
CA ASP A 101 -11.41 -7.72 -22.39
C ASP A 101 -12.87 -7.96 -22.00
N HIS A 102 -13.69 -6.91 -22.09
CA HIS A 102 -15.12 -6.94 -21.75
C HIS A 102 -15.99 -7.34 -22.95
N ARG A 103 -15.42 -7.37 -24.16
CA ARG A 103 -16.13 -7.73 -25.39
C ARG A 103 -15.48 -8.93 -26.11
N PRO A 104 -16.28 -9.76 -26.79
CA PRO A 104 -15.74 -10.70 -27.77
C PRO A 104 -15.13 -9.91 -28.95
N ASN A 105 -14.15 -10.50 -29.63
CA ASN A 105 -13.48 -9.96 -30.82
C ASN A 105 -12.53 -8.78 -30.61
N CYS A 106 -11.93 -8.63 -29.43
CA CYS A 106 -10.92 -7.59 -29.19
C CYS A 106 -9.67 -7.70 -30.07
N MET A 107 -9.39 -8.88 -30.62
CA MET A 107 -8.36 -9.06 -31.65
C MET A 107 -8.69 -8.29 -32.95
N MET A 108 -9.96 -8.19 -33.33
CA MET A 108 -10.39 -7.42 -34.51
C MET A 108 -10.21 -5.91 -34.26
N VAL A 109 -10.44 -5.46 -33.03
CA VAL A 109 -10.21 -4.06 -32.61
C VAL A 109 -8.72 -3.70 -32.73
N VAL A 110 -7.83 -4.62 -32.35
CA VAL A 110 -6.39 -4.46 -32.53
C VAL A 110 -6.01 -4.42 -34.01
N GLN A 111 -6.50 -5.37 -34.81
CA GLN A 111 -6.20 -5.47 -36.24
C GLN A 111 -6.69 -4.25 -37.04
N ALA A 112 -7.88 -3.74 -36.69
CA ALA A 112 -8.44 -2.53 -37.27
C ALA A 112 -7.83 -1.23 -36.72
N ARG A 113 -6.81 -1.32 -35.84
CA ARG A 113 -6.13 -0.17 -35.18
C ARG A 113 -7.08 0.75 -34.43
N LEU A 114 -8.21 0.23 -33.95
CA LEU A 114 -9.23 0.99 -33.24
C LEU A 114 -8.88 1.23 -31.77
N CYS A 115 -7.79 0.63 -31.26
CA CYS A 115 -7.23 0.89 -29.93
C CYS A 115 -6.79 2.35 -29.70
N VAL A 116 -6.87 3.22 -30.71
CA VAL A 116 -6.67 4.66 -30.54
C VAL A 116 -7.85 5.32 -29.82
N TYR A 117 -9.06 4.80 -29.99
CA TYR A 117 -10.26 5.37 -29.39
C TYR A 117 -10.43 4.94 -27.93
N ALA A 118 -10.77 5.89 -27.06
CA ALA A 118 -10.94 5.67 -25.62
C ALA A 118 -11.94 4.55 -25.30
N TYR A 119 -13.04 4.48 -26.06
CA TYR A 119 -14.05 3.42 -25.95
C TYR A 119 -13.45 2.00 -26.10
N TYR A 120 -12.58 1.80 -27.08
CA TYR A 120 -11.97 0.49 -27.33
C TYR A 120 -10.80 0.20 -26.38
N LYS A 121 -10.10 1.22 -25.90
CA LYS A 121 -9.06 1.06 -24.86
C LYS A 121 -9.63 0.50 -23.56
N THR A 122 -10.86 0.87 -23.20
CA THR A 122 -11.53 0.35 -22.00
C THR A 122 -12.22 -0.98 -22.26
N ALA A 123 -12.93 -1.13 -23.39
CA ALA A 123 -13.65 -2.36 -23.71
C ALA A 123 -12.73 -3.55 -24.05
N CYS A 124 -11.56 -3.28 -24.65
CA CYS A 124 -10.60 -4.28 -25.12
C CYS A 124 -9.20 -4.02 -24.52
N CYS A 125 -9.18 -3.81 -23.21
CA CYS A 125 -8.00 -3.37 -22.47
C CYS A 125 -6.82 -4.33 -22.65
N ALA A 126 -7.01 -5.64 -22.47
CA ALA A 126 -5.92 -6.62 -22.51
C ALA A 126 -5.30 -6.70 -23.90
N SER A 127 -6.16 -6.81 -24.92
CA SER A 127 -5.74 -6.90 -26.32
C SER A 127 -5.03 -5.63 -26.80
N CYS A 128 -5.54 -4.46 -26.45
CA CYS A 128 -4.95 -3.17 -26.86
C CYS A 128 -3.65 -2.84 -26.12
N THR A 129 -3.50 -3.25 -24.86
CA THR A 129 -2.24 -3.05 -24.12
C THR A 129 -1.14 -3.98 -24.61
N GLN A 130 -1.46 -5.24 -24.90
CA GLN A 130 -0.50 -6.22 -25.41
C GLN A 130 0.03 -5.86 -26.81
N SER A 131 -0.83 -5.34 -27.69
CA SER A 131 -0.42 -4.89 -29.03
C SER A 131 0.50 -3.67 -28.99
N ALA A 132 0.21 -2.71 -28.10
CA ALA A 132 1.07 -1.53 -27.89
C ALA A 132 2.46 -1.89 -27.35
N GLN A 133 2.56 -2.93 -26.50
CA GLN A 133 3.85 -3.43 -26.01
C GLN A 133 4.68 -4.10 -27.11
N ARG A 134 4.04 -4.84 -28.03
CA ARG A 134 4.72 -5.47 -29.18
C ARG A 134 5.23 -4.43 -30.18
N ALA A 135 4.47 -3.36 -30.42
CA ALA A 135 4.86 -2.27 -31.31
C ALA A 135 6.09 -1.47 -30.84
N LYS A 136 6.46 -1.54 -29.55
CA LYS A 136 7.66 -0.88 -28.98
C LYS A 136 8.92 -1.76 -28.99
N ARG A 137 8.81 -3.03 -29.40
CA ARG A 137 9.93 -3.99 -29.47
C ARG A 137 10.53 -4.11 -30.87
N HIS A 138 9.92 -3.46 -31.85
CA HIS A 138 10.43 -3.27 -33.20
C HIS A 138 10.85 -1.80 -33.36
#